data_AF-B3XS11-F1
#
_entry.id   AF-B3XS11-F1
#
_cell.length_a   1.000
_cell.length_b   1.000
_cell.length_c   1.000
_cell.angle_alpha   90.00
_cell.angle_beta   90.00
_cell.angle_gamma   90.00
#
_symmetry.space_group_name_H-M   'P 1'
#
loop_
_entity.id
_entity.type
_entity.pdbx_description
1 polymer ?
#
loop_
_entity_poly.entity_id
_entity_poly.type
_entity_poly.pdbx_seq_one_letter_code
_entity_poly.pdbx_strand_id
1 'polypeptide(L)'
;MTNELQEKLTKLNSHLSCELITKDETKAELNGDFLELQQQEAGDVIVKYADEPVLIMSKVEGIPSIELKVTYVDKFNSKMFANLIELCGSYLPDSEEEE
;
A
#
# COMPACT_ATOMS: atom_id res chain seq x y z
N MET A 1 -2.49 13.43 -14.22
CA MET A 1 -1.12 12.89 -14.21
C MET A 1 -1.23 11.46 -13.75
N THR A 2 -1.01 10.50 -14.65
CA THR A 2 -0.93 9.09 -14.24
C THR A 2 0.42 8.92 -13.56
N ASN A 3 0.41 8.56 -12.27
CA ASN A 3 1.64 8.29 -11.51
C ASN A 3 2.35 7.09 -12.17
N GLU A 4 3.67 7.14 -12.39
CA GLU A 4 4.45 6.03 -12.98
C GLU A 4 4.18 4.70 -12.26
N LEU A 5 4.00 4.78 -10.93
CA LEU A 5 3.60 3.64 -10.11
C LEU A 5 2.26 3.03 -10.58
N GLN A 6 1.25 3.86 -10.84
CA GLN A 6 -0.05 3.40 -11.36
C GLN A 6 0.10 2.69 -12.71
N GLU A 7 0.96 3.18 -13.60
CA GLU A 7 1.21 2.52 -14.88
C GLU A 7 1.87 1.15 -14.71
N LYS A 8 2.86 1.04 -13.82
CA LYS A 8 3.51 -0.25 -13.52
C LYS A 8 2.56 -1.23 -12.82
N LEU A 9 1.71 -0.75 -11.90
CA LEU A 9 0.67 -1.55 -11.25
C LEU A 9 -0.33 -2.08 -12.28
N THR A 10 -0.81 -1.23 -13.19
CA THR A 10 -1.77 -1.63 -14.23
C THR A 10 -1.18 -2.68 -15.18
N LYS A 11 0.13 -2.61 -15.47
CA LYS A 11 0.85 -3.64 -16.24
C LYS A 11 0.99 -4.97 -15.49
N LEU A 12 1.12 -4.91 -14.17
CA LEU A 12 1.18 -6.10 -13.33
C LEU A 12 -0.20 -6.78 -13.27
N ASN A 13 -1.26 -6.00 -13.04
CA ASN A 13 -2.64 -6.44 -13.10
C ASN A 13 -3.57 -5.22 -13.27
N SER A 14 -4.55 -5.28 -14.18
CA SER A 14 -5.48 -4.18 -14.46
C SER A 14 -6.43 -3.83 -13.30
N HIS A 15 -6.55 -4.71 -12.30
CA HIS A 15 -7.34 -4.47 -11.09
C HIS A 15 -6.55 -3.78 -9.99
N LEU A 16 -5.25 -3.53 -10.19
CA LEU A 16 -4.42 -2.81 -9.23
C LEU A 16 -4.51 -1.30 -9.45
N SER A 17 -4.63 -0.58 -8.34
CA SER A 17 -4.57 0.88 -8.31
C SER A 17 -3.84 1.39 -7.09
N CYS A 18 -3.27 2.59 -7.17
CA CYS A 18 -2.70 3.28 -6.01
C CYS A 18 -3.44 4.58 -5.70
N GLU A 19 -3.52 4.90 -4.42
CA GLU A 19 -4.03 6.15 -3.88
C GLU A 19 -2.94 6.79 -3.02
N LEU A 20 -2.57 8.03 -3.32
CA LEU A 20 -1.63 8.82 -2.53
C LEU A 20 -2.41 9.65 -1.51
N ILE A 21 -2.10 9.47 -0.23
CA ILE A 21 -2.62 10.30 0.85
C ILE A 21 -1.89 11.63 0.82
N THR A 22 -2.62 12.71 0.56
CA THR A 22 -2.02 14.05 0.35
C THR A 22 -2.08 14.95 1.57
N LYS A 23 -2.82 14.53 2.60
CA LYS A 23 -3.00 15.21 3.88
C LYS A 23 -3.20 14.16 4.95
N ASP A 24 -2.89 14.50 6.19
CA ASP A 24 -3.17 13.60 7.30
C ASP A 24 -4.68 13.36 7.37
N GLU A 25 -5.06 12.09 7.31
CA GLU A 25 -6.45 11.65 7.33
C GLU A 25 -6.66 10.69 8.50
N THR A 26 -7.86 10.74 9.08
CA THR A 26 -8.29 9.75 10.07
C THR A 26 -9.42 8.96 9.43
N LYS A 27 -9.13 7.72 9.07
CA LYS A 27 -10.13 6.82 8.51
C LYS A 27 -10.82 6.08 9.65
N ALA A 28 -12.14 6.11 9.68
CA ALA A 28 -12.94 5.31 10.59
C ALA A 28 -13.39 4.03 9.87
N GLU A 29 -12.92 2.87 10.32
CA GLU A 29 -13.39 1.57 9.84
C GLU A 29 -14.29 0.93 10.89
N LEU A 30 -15.45 0.41 10.46
CA LEU A 30 -16.35 -0.29 11.35
C LEU A 30 -15.87 -1.75 11.48
N ASN A 31 -15.34 -2.10 12.64
CA ASN A 31 -14.83 -3.44 12.94
C ASN A 31 -15.84 -4.18 13.83
N GLY A 32 -16.86 -4.75 13.21
CA GLY A 32 -18.01 -5.32 13.91
C GLY A 32 -18.84 -4.23 14.60
N ASP A 33 -18.71 -4.12 15.93
CA ASP A 33 -19.55 -3.24 16.76
C ASP A 33 -18.86 -1.94 17.19
N PHE A 34 -17.58 -1.74 16.86
CA PHE A 34 -16.86 -0.52 17.22
C PHE A 34 -16.15 0.12 16.02
N LEU A 35 -15.93 1.44 16.11
CA LEU A 35 -15.18 2.20 15.13
C LEU A 35 -13.70 2.18 15.50
N GLU A 36 -12.88 1.68 14.58
CA GLU A 36 -11.43 1.75 14.66
C GLU A 36 -10.97 2.97 13.85
N LEU A 37 -10.22 3.86 14.50
CA LEU A 37 -9.63 5.02 13.85
C LEU A 37 -8.22 4.64 13.41
N GLN A 38 -7.99 4.59 12.09
CA GLN A 38 -6.67 4.43 11.51
C GLN A 38 -6.17 5.79 11.05
N GLN A 39 -5.02 6.19 11.57
CA GLN A 39 -4.34 7.41 11.15
C GLN A 39 -3.56 7.10 9.86
N GLN A 40 -3.74 7.96 8.85
CA GLN A 40 -3.03 7.89 7.57
C GLN A 40 -2.23 9.19 7.44
N GLU A 41 -0.93 9.08 7.22
CA GLU A 41 -0.06 10.24 7.15
C GLU A 41 0.06 10.74 5.70
N ALA A 42 0.21 12.05 5.53
CA ALA A 42 0.52 12.62 4.23
C ALA A 42 1.81 11.99 3.66
N GLY A 43 1.72 11.41 2.46
CA GLY A 43 2.80 10.67 1.82
C GLY A 43 2.61 9.15 1.82
N ASP A 44 1.67 8.62 2.62
CA ASP A 44 1.29 7.21 2.55
C ASP A 44 0.69 6.89 1.18
N VAL A 45 0.98 5.68 0.69
CA VAL A 45 0.41 5.17 -0.57
C VAL A 45 -0.33 3.87 -0.30
N ILE A 46 -1.63 3.88 -0.56
CA ILE A 46 -2.48 2.69 -0.45
C ILE A 46 -2.53 2.02 -1.82
N VAL A 47 -2.18 0.74 -1.87
CA VAL A 47 -2.38 -0.07 -3.08
C VAL A 47 -3.59 -0.97 -2.88
N LYS A 48 -4.49 -0.92 -3.85
CA LYS A 48 -5.77 -1.64 -3.85
C LYS A 48 -5.79 -2.68 -4.96
N TYR A 49 -6.48 -3.79 -4.72
CA TYR A 49 -6.86 -4.78 -5.72
C TYR A 49 -8.37 -4.88 -5.76
N ALA A 50 -8.98 -4.53 -6.90
CA ALA A 50 -10.44 -4.45 -7.03
C ALA A 50 -11.08 -3.61 -5.90
N ASP A 51 -10.54 -2.40 -5.68
CA ASP A 51 -10.94 -1.43 -4.67
C ASP A 51 -10.67 -1.79 -3.19
N GLU A 52 -10.24 -3.02 -2.91
CA GLU A 52 -9.84 -3.44 -1.56
C GLU A 52 -8.36 -3.16 -1.29
N PRO A 53 -8.00 -2.50 -0.17
CA PRO A 53 -6.61 -2.31 0.23
C PRO A 53 -5.88 -3.65 0.39
N VAL A 54 -4.75 -3.82 -0.29
CA VAL A 54 -3.93 -5.04 -0.21
C VAL A 54 -2.55 -4.80 0.39
N LEU A 55 -1.99 -3.60 0.20
CA LEU A 55 -0.85 -3.11 0.96
C LEU A 55 -0.92 -1.59 1.17
N ILE A 56 -0.15 -1.12 2.13
CA ILE A 56 0.14 0.29 2.34
C ILE A 56 1.66 0.47 2.34
N MET A 57 2.15 1.47 1.62
CA MET A 57 3.53 1.96 1.74
C MET A 57 3.50 3.18 2.65
N SER A 58 4.19 3.10 3.78
CA SER A 58 4.20 4.12 4.83
C SER A 58 5.52 4.09 5.59
N LYS A 59 5.66 4.96 6.60
CA LYS A 59 6.75 4.86 7.59
C LYS A 59 6.22 4.18 8.85
N VAL A 60 6.85 3.08 9.26
CA VAL A 60 6.60 2.44 10.55
C VAL A 60 7.79 2.70 11.44
N GLU A 61 7.59 3.44 12.53
CA GLU A 61 8.68 3.85 13.44
C GLU A 61 9.82 4.57 12.70
N GLY A 62 9.48 5.38 11.69
CA GLY A 62 10.45 6.11 10.86
C GLY A 62 11.05 5.28 9.71
N ILE A 63 10.80 3.98 9.65
CA ILE A 63 11.35 3.07 8.65
C ILE A 63 10.38 2.95 7.45
N PRO A 64 10.81 3.26 6.22
CA PRO A 64 10.02 3.00 5.01
C PRO A 64 9.62 1.53 4.92
N SER A 65 8.32 1.26 4.89
CA SER A 65 7.77 -0.07 5.10
C SER A 65 6.62 -0.38 4.14
N ILE A 66 6.44 -1.68 3.88
CA ILE A 66 5.24 -2.23 3.26
C ILE A 66 4.42 -2.94 4.33
N GLU A 67 3.25 -2.40 4.64
CA GLU A 67 2.26 -3.07 5.47
C GLU A 67 1.31 -3.90 4.59
N LEU A 68 1.25 -5.21 4.79
CA LEU A 68 0.34 -6.09 4.07
C LEU A 68 -1.02 -6.12 4.78
N LYS A 69 -2.09 -5.79 4.06
CA LYS A 69 -3.48 -5.85 4.59
C LYS A 69 -4.16 -7.19 4.28
N VAL A 70 -3.59 -8.00 3.39
CA VAL A 70 -4.08 -9.34 3.08
C VAL A 70 -3.56 -10.38 4.08
N THR A 71 -4.47 -11.20 4.61
CA THR A 71 -4.13 -12.31 5.52
C THR A 71 -3.98 -13.65 4.82
N TYR A 72 -4.48 -13.77 3.59
CA TYR A 72 -4.46 -14.99 2.79
C TYR A 72 -4.23 -14.66 1.31
N VAL A 73 -3.31 -15.41 0.68
CA VAL A 73 -3.05 -15.35 -0.76
C VAL A 73 -3.05 -16.78 -1.30
N ASP A 74 -3.93 -17.04 -2.26
CA ASP A 74 -3.98 -18.35 -2.92
C ASP A 74 -2.80 -18.57 -3.89
N LYS A 75 -2.64 -19.82 -4.35
CA LYS A 75 -1.55 -20.20 -5.26
C LYS A 75 -1.59 -19.45 -6.60
N PHE A 76 -2.76 -19.09 -7.11
CA PHE A 76 -2.90 -18.42 -8.41
C PHE A 76 -2.44 -16.96 -8.31
N ASN A 77 -2.74 -16.31 -7.20
CA ASN A 77 -2.42 -14.91 -6.95
C ASN A 77 -1.04 -14.70 -6.30
N SER A 78 -0.41 -15.74 -5.75
CA SER A 78 0.87 -15.64 -5.04
C SER A 78 1.99 -15.00 -5.85
N LYS A 79 2.12 -15.35 -7.14
CA LYS A 79 3.15 -14.78 -8.02
C LYS A 79 2.90 -13.30 -8.31
N MET A 80 1.64 -12.91 -8.49
CA MET A 80 1.26 -11.51 -8.67
C MET A 80 1.60 -10.70 -7.41
N PHE A 81 1.27 -11.23 -6.22
CA PHE A 81 1.57 -10.56 -4.95
C PHE A 81 3.07 -10.44 -4.69
N ALA A 82 3.88 -11.46 -5.02
CA ALA A 82 5.34 -11.37 -4.90
C ALA A 82 5.90 -10.23 -5.76
N ASN A 83 5.49 -10.17 -7.04
CA ASN A 83 5.89 -9.08 -7.94
C ASN A 83 5.37 -7.72 -7.47
N LEU A 84 4.21 -7.67 -6.83
CA LEU A 84 3.63 -6.45 -6.28
C LEU A 84 4.49 -5.91 -5.13
N ILE A 85 4.88 -6.78 -4.21
CA ILE A 85 5.76 -6.43 -3.08
C ILE A 85 7.11 -5.93 -3.60
N GLU A 86 7.71 -6.63 -4.56
CA GLU A 86 8.97 -6.22 -5.20
C GLU A 86 8.84 -4.85 -5.87
N LEU A 87 7.77 -4.65 -6.65
CA LEU A 87 7.51 -3.37 -7.32
C LEU A 87 7.36 -2.25 -6.29
N CYS A 88 6.52 -2.41 -5.28
CA CYS A 88 6.28 -1.40 -4.25
C CYS A 88 7.56 -1.10 -3.45
N GLY A 89 8.34 -2.13 -3.13
CA GLY A 89 9.59 -1.98 -2.38
C GLY A 89 10.61 -1.12 -3.12
N SER A 90 10.63 -1.18 -4.45
CA SER A 90 11.52 -0.33 -5.28
C SER A 90 11.18 1.17 -5.25
N TYR A 91 10.01 1.55 -4.74
CA TYR A 91 9.58 2.94 -4.58
C TYR A 91 9.74 3.46 -3.15
N LEU A 92 10.06 2.60 -2.19
CA LEU A 92 10.41 3.04 -0.85
C LEU A 92 11.81 3.68 -0.88
N PRO A 93 12.02 4.82 -0.20
CA PRO A 93 13.36 5.34 -0.02
C PRO A 93 14.19 4.33 0.77
N ASP A 94 15.49 4.27 0.50
CA ASP A 94 16.41 3.59 1.39
C ASP A 94 16.27 4.21 2.79
N SER A 95 16.26 3.37 3.83
CA SER A 95 16.32 3.87 5.21
C SER A 95 17.51 4.81 5.27
N GLU A 96 17.31 6.06 5.71
CA GLU A 96 18.36 7.07 5.81
C GLU A 96 19.65 6.38 6.27
N GLU A 97 20.68 6.36 5.43
CA GLU A 97 22.03 6.14 5.92
C GLU A 97 22.18 7.17 7.04
N GLU A 98 22.37 6.71 8.28
CA GLU A 98 22.69 7.59 9.41
C GLU A 98 23.94 8.41 9.01
N GLU A 99 23.74 9.63 8.51
CA GLU A 99 24.80 10.64 8.37
C GLU A 99 25.27 11.13 9.74
#